data_AF-A0A239JKV2-F1
#
_entry.id   AF-A0A239JKV2-F1
#
_cell.length_a   1.000
_cell.length_b   1.000
_cell.length_c   1.000
_cell.angle_alpha   90.00
_cell.angle_beta   90.00
_cell.angle_gamma   90.00
#
_symmetry.space_group_name_H-M   'P 1'
#
loop_
_entity.id
_entity.type
_entity.pdbx_description
1 polymer ?
#
loop_
_entity_poly.entity_id
_entity_poly.type
_entity_poly.pdbx_seq_one_letter_code
_entity_poly.pdbx_strand_id
1 'polypeptide(L)' 'MDAYQALTLAGTTARTAAAMTGIARSSADRDRRRPGPSRPPRQVPANALTPAEREEVLRLLDSP' A
#
# COMPACT_ATOMS: atom_id res chain seq x y z
N MET A 1 12.74 -3.57 2.93
CA MET A 1 12.74 -5.01 2.56
C MET A 1 14.10 -5.66 2.81
N ASP A 2 15.15 -4.86 2.86
CA ASP A 2 16.56 -5.29 2.86
C ASP A 2 16.93 -6.21 4.03
N ALA A 3 16.50 -5.90 5.26
CA ALA A 3 16.75 -6.75 6.43
C ALA A 3 16.10 -8.15 6.32
N TYR A 4 14.88 -8.23 5.79
CA TYR A 4 14.19 -9.51 5.55
C TYR A 4 14.95 -10.32 4.50
N GLN A 5 15.36 -9.66 3.40
CA GLN A 5 16.12 -10.31 2.33
C GLN A 5 17.48 -10.81 2.84
N ALA A 6 18.23 -10.00 3.60
CA ALA A 6 19.51 -10.39 4.18
C ALA A 6 19.39 -11.64 5.07
N LEU A 7 18.37 -11.71 5.94
CA LEU A 7 18.12 -12.89 6.77
C LEU A 7 17.80 -14.13 5.93
N THR A 8 16.96 -13.99 4.91
CA THR A 8 16.63 -15.13 4.03
C THR A 8 17.82 -15.59 3.19
N LEU A 9 18.69 -14.68 2.75
CA LEU A 9 19.93 -15.01 2.03
C LEU A 9 20.94 -15.72 2.94
N ALA A 10 20.95 -15.38 4.23
CA ALA A 10 21.76 -16.06 5.24
C ALA A 10 21.18 -17.43 5.69
N GLY A 11 20.13 -17.93 5.02
CA GLY A 11 19.53 -19.24 5.31
C GLY A 11 18.47 -19.24 6.40
N THR A 12 18.08 -18.08 6.93
CA THR A 12 16.96 -17.98 7.88
C THR A 12 15.66 -18.27 7.17
N THR A 13 14.77 -19.07 7.78
CA THR A 13 13.47 -19.35 7.17
C THR A 13 12.66 -18.06 6.98
N ALA A 14 11.89 -17.99 5.91
CA ALA A 14 10.98 -16.88 5.62
C ALA A 14 9.97 -16.59 6.76
N ARG A 15 9.65 -17.60 7.57
CA ARG A 15 8.79 -17.48 8.75
C ARG A 15 9.50 -16.76 9.89
N THR A 16 10.73 -17.20 10.22
CA THR A 16 11.54 -16.58 11.27
C THR A 16 11.93 -15.16 10.90
N ALA A 17 12.36 -14.92 9.65
CA ALA A 17 12.67 -13.59 9.15
C ALA A 17 11.46 -12.64 9.23
N ALA A 18 10.23 -13.14 8.99
CA ALA A 18 9.01 -12.34 9.14
C ALA A 18 8.75 -11.97 10.61
N ALA A 19 8.96 -12.90 11.54
CA ALA A 19 8.83 -12.63 12.97
C ALA A 19 9.86 -11.60 13.46
N MET A 20 11.10 -11.68 12.97
CA MET A 20 12.19 -10.78 13.38
C MET A 20 12.05 -9.36 12.81
N THR A 21 11.53 -9.23 11.58
CA THR A 21 11.50 -7.93 10.87
C THR A 21 10.12 -7.29 10.83
N GLY A 22 9.07 -8.00 11.26
CA GLY A 22 7.67 -7.56 11.13
C GLY A 22 7.16 -7.54 9.68
N ILE A 23 7.98 -7.89 8.70
CA ILE A 23 7.59 -7.93 7.29
C ILE A 23 6.82 -9.22 7.04
N ALA A 24 5.53 -9.07 6.72
CA ALA A 24 4.70 -10.21 6.33
C ALA A 24 5.27 -10.92 5.10
N ARG A 25 5.26 -12.26 5.11
CA ARG A 25 5.72 -13.09 3.98
C ARG A 25 5.01 -12.74 2.67
N SER A 26 3.72 -12.38 2.73
CA SER A 26 2.94 -11.97 1.55
C SER A 26 3.38 -10.63 0.97
N SER A 27 3.88 -9.70 1.80
CA SER A 27 4.47 -8.44 1.33
C SER A 27 5.81 -8.70 0.65
N ALA A 28 6.64 -9.57 1.24
CA ALA A 28 7.91 -9.97 0.65
C ALA A 28 7.76 -10.70 -0.69
N ASP A 29 6.77 -11.59 -0.82
CA ASP A 29 6.43 -12.25 -2.07
C ASP A 29 5.91 -11.26 -3.13
N ARG A 30 5.03 -10.32 -2.73
CA ARG A 30 4.53 -9.27 -3.64
C ARG A 30 5.64 -8.36 -4.16
N ASP A 31 6.56 -7.97 -3.28
CA ASP A 31 7.74 -7.16 -3.62
C ASP A 31 8.66 -7.90 -4.60
N ARG A 32 8.96 -9.18 -4.34
CA ARG A 32 9.73 -10.03 -5.27
C ARG A 32 9.07 -10.17 -6.64
N ARG A 33 7.73 -10.28 -6.69
CA ARG A 33 6.97 -10.38 -7.94
C ARG A 33 6.83 -9.05 -8.69
N ARG A 34 7.04 -7.93 -8.00
CA ARG A 34 6.96 -6.58 -8.57
C ARG A 34 8.19 -5.76 -8.17
N PRO A 35 9.39 -6.15 -8.65
CA PRO A 35 10.63 -5.44 -8.37
C PRO A 35 10.66 -4.18 -9.23
N GLY A 36 9.93 -3.14 -8.81
CA GLY A 36 9.84 -1.91 -9.59
C GLY A 36 9.32 -0.76 -8.75
N PRO A 37 9.93 0.44 -8.84
CA PRO A 37 9.36 1.64 -8.26
C PRO A 37 8.27 2.12 -9.21
N SER A 38 7.04 1.70 -8.99
CA SER A 38 5.92 2.59 -9.20
C SER A 38 4.77 2.12 -8.32
N ARG A 39 4.50 2.87 -7.25
CA ARG A 39 3.09 3.02 -6.90
C ARG A 39 2.48 3.65 -8.15
N PRO A 40 1.57 2.96 -8.87
CA PRO A 40 0.83 3.65 -9.91
C PRO A 40 0.23 4.91 -9.28
N PRO A 41 0.21 6.06 -10.01
CA PRO A 41 -0.49 7.22 -9.51
C PRO A 41 -1.88 6.79 -9.09
N ARG A 42 -2.35 7.27 -7.93
CA ARG A 42 -3.70 6.96 -7.48
C ARG A 42 -4.65 7.36 -8.59
N GLN A 43 -5.34 6.38 -9.16
CA GLN A 43 -6.38 6.67 -10.14
C GLN A 43 -7.50 7.39 -9.42
N VAL A 44 -7.81 8.59 -9.89
CA VAL A 44 -8.99 9.32 -9.45
C VAL A 44 -10.20 8.67 -10.14
N PRO A 45 -11.25 8.28 -9.39
CA PRO A 45 -12.47 7.78 -10.01
C PRO A 45 -13.03 8.78 -11.01
N ALA A 46 -13.58 8.29 -12.13
CA ALA A 46 -14.16 9.15 -13.16
C ALA A 46 -15.31 10.03 -12.64
N ASN A 47 -15.95 9.60 -11.55
CA ASN A 47 -17.05 10.28 -10.86
C ASN A 47 -16.60 11.00 -9.58
N ALA A 48 -15.30 11.27 -9.42
CA ALA A 48 -14.84 12.05 -8.28
C ALA A 48 -15.38 13.48 -8.38
N LEU A 49 -16.09 13.93 -7.34
CA LEU A 49 -16.53 15.31 -7.24
C LEU A 49 -15.34 16.25 -7.20
N THR A 50 -15.44 17.33 -7.96
CA THR A 50 -14.56 18.49 -7.79
C THR A 50 -14.76 19.08 -6.39
N PRO A 51 -13.79 19.86 -5.87
CA PRO A 51 -13.95 20.54 -4.58
C PRO A 51 -15.21 21.40 -4.51
N ALA A 52 -15.59 22.07 -5.60
CA ALA A 52 -16.79 22.90 -5.67
C ALA A 52 -18.09 22.06 -5.62
N GLU A 53 -18.15 20.96 -6.38
CA GLU A 53 -19.31 20.05 -6.33
C GLU A 53 -19.44 19.39 -4.96
N ARG A 54 -18.31 19.04 -4.33
CA ARG A 54 -18.32 18.50 -2.97
C ARG A 54 -18.86 19.53 -1.97
N GLU A 55 -18.49 20.80 -2.10
CA GLU A 55 -18.99 21.87 -1.23
C GLU A 55 -20.50 22.09 -1.40
N GLU A 56 -20.99 22.06 -2.65
CA GLU A 56 -22.42 22.14 -2.96
C GLU A 56 -23.22 21.00 -2.30
N VAL A 57 -22.72 19.76 -2.43
CA VAL A 57 -23.34 18.58 -1.81
C VAL A 57 -23.35 18.69 -0.29
N LEU A 58 -22.25 19.13 0.32
CA LEU A 58 -22.19 19.31 1.78
C LEU A 58 -23.19 20.38 2.24
N ARG A 59 -23.27 21.51 1.53
CA ARG A 59 -24.24 22.58 1.84
C ARG A 59 -25.69 22.09 1.79
N LEU A 60 -26.01 21.24 0.82
CA LEU A 60 -27.33 20.63 0.72
C LEU A 60 -27.60 19.67 1.90
N LEU A 61 -26.64 18.81 2.23
CA LEU A 61 -26.79 17.83 3.31
C LEU A 61 -26.85 18.48 4.69
N ASP A 62 -26.18 19.62 4.87
CA ASP A 62 -26.16 20.39 6.11
C ASP A 62 -27.38 21.35 6.23
N SER A 63 -28.29 21.35 5.25
CA SER A 63 -29.52 22.17 5.29
C SER A 63 -30.61 21.49 6.14
N PRO A 64 -31.30 22.23 7.04
CA PRO A 64 -32.29 21.67 7.97
C PRO A 64 -33.56 21.13 7.32
#